data_AF-A0A7W9ZDF2-F1
#
_entry.id   AF-A0A7W9ZDF2-F1
#
_cell.length_a   1.000
_cell.length_b   1.000
_cell.length_c   1.000
_cell.angle_alpha   90.00
_cell.angle_beta   90.00
_cell.angle_gamma   90.00
#
_symmetry.space_group_name_H-M   'P 1'
#
loop_
_entity.id
_entity.type
_entity.pdbx_description
1 polymer ?
#
loop_
_entity_poly.entity_id
_entity_poly.type
_entity_poly.pdbx_seq_one_letter_code
_entity_poly.pdbx_strand_id
1 'polypeptide(L)'
;MPDASERSAMLFSSETERLNILRFLQILHAKTDDLNDLSRWSRGGLMGRPGGSRYADFTRCRDVAAECWAFSIVIERRIDLYHGPGRDGLQTQFDRLTVTIWSVLMETSLRFLEALAGEPHLPLGSREIFVREIKTLYDSRKFLEDPRFTGLVDGATHRRQDQAARILEAIVERAPALLEFSPA
;
A
#
# COMPACT_ATOMS: atom_id res chain seq x y z
N MET A 1 -2.82 2.36 45.19
CA MET A 1 -2.93 0.96 44.75
C MET A 1 -4.35 0.77 44.22
N PRO A 2 -4.55 0.47 42.93
CA PRO A 2 -5.90 0.36 42.37
C PRO A 2 -6.64 -0.85 42.96
N ASP A 3 -7.93 -0.66 43.23
CA ASP A 3 -8.86 -1.65 43.80
C ASP A 3 -9.10 -2.82 42.81
N ALA A 4 -9.50 -3.99 43.31
CA ALA A 4 -9.82 -5.16 42.51
C ALA A 4 -10.91 -4.89 41.47
N SER A 5 -11.88 -4.02 41.80
CA SER A 5 -12.91 -3.55 40.87
C SER A 5 -12.33 -2.72 39.71
N GLU A 6 -11.42 -1.79 40.00
CA GLU A 6 -10.75 -0.95 39.00
C GLU A 6 -9.84 -1.78 38.08
N ARG A 7 -9.16 -2.80 38.62
CA ARG A 7 -8.33 -3.71 37.82
C ARG A 7 -9.16 -4.53 36.84
N SER A 8 -10.33 -5.04 37.26
CA SER A 8 -11.25 -5.75 36.37
C SER A 8 -11.82 -4.83 35.27
N ALA A 9 -12.15 -3.57 35.59
CA ALA A 9 -12.65 -2.61 34.61
C ALA A 9 -11.58 -2.22 33.57
N MET A 10 -10.32 -2.02 34.00
CA MET A 10 -9.19 -1.76 33.09
C MET A 10 -8.90 -2.95 32.17
N LEU A 11 -8.95 -4.17 32.70
CA LEU A 11 -8.76 -5.39 31.90
C LEU A 11 -9.87 -5.54 30.84
N PHE A 12 -11.13 -5.36 31.22
CA PHE A 12 -12.27 -5.44 30.30
C PHE A 12 -12.21 -4.36 29.19
N SER A 13 -11.79 -3.15 29.53
CA SER A 13 -11.56 -2.07 28.55
C SER A 13 -10.44 -2.41 27.57
N SER A 14 -9.32 -2.96 28.08
CA SER A 14 -8.18 -3.38 27.24
C SER A 14 -8.54 -4.56 26.32
N GLU A 15 -9.37 -5.48 26.77
CA GLU A 15 -9.83 -6.60 25.95
C GLU A 15 -10.79 -6.13 24.85
N THR A 16 -11.69 -5.21 25.18
CA THR A 16 -12.61 -4.61 24.21
C THR A 16 -11.87 -3.87 23.11
N GLU A 17 -10.85 -3.06 23.45
CA GLU A 17 -10.06 -2.35 22.44
C GLU A 17 -9.23 -3.32 21.58
N ARG A 18 -8.68 -4.38 22.17
CA ARG A 18 -7.99 -5.44 21.42
C ARG A 18 -8.91 -6.06 20.36
N LEU A 19 -10.15 -6.38 20.72
CA LEU A 19 -11.15 -6.94 19.79
C LEU A 19 -11.53 -5.94 18.69
N ASN A 20 -11.63 -4.65 19.00
CA ASN A 20 -11.86 -3.62 18.01
C ASN A 20 -10.72 -3.55 16.99
N ILE A 21 -9.46 -3.51 17.46
CA ILE A 21 -8.29 -3.50 16.58
C ILE A 21 -8.27 -4.74 15.69
N LEU A 22 -8.55 -5.93 16.24
CA LEU A 22 -8.65 -7.17 15.47
C LEU A 22 -9.71 -7.08 14.37
N ARG A 23 -10.87 -6.50 14.66
CA ARG A 23 -11.92 -6.29 13.65
C ARG A 23 -11.45 -5.35 12.54
N PHE A 24 -10.77 -4.25 12.88
CA PHE A 24 -10.21 -3.35 11.86
C PHE A 24 -9.13 -4.04 11.02
N LEU A 25 -8.26 -4.86 11.63
CA LEU A 25 -7.28 -5.66 10.91
C LEU A 25 -7.92 -6.66 9.95
N GLN A 26 -9.03 -7.30 10.35
CA GLN A 26 -9.79 -8.20 9.47
C GLN A 26 -10.39 -7.45 8.27
N ILE A 27 -10.92 -6.25 8.49
CA ILE A 27 -11.45 -5.40 7.40
C ILE A 27 -10.32 -5.00 6.45
N LEU A 28 -9.16 -4.58 6.99
CA LEU A 28 -7.99 -4.23 6.18
C LEU A 28 -7.48 -5.44 5.39
N HIS A 29 -7.48 -6.63 5.99
CA HIS A 29 -7.12 -7.87 5.30
C HIS A 29 -8.03 -8.12 4.10
N ALA A 30 -9.36 -8.10 4.29
CA ALA A 30 -10.30 -8.30 3.20
C ALA A 30 -10.12 -7.27 2.07
N LYS A 31 -9.88 -6.00 2.42
CA LYS A 31 -9.58 -4.95 1.43
C LYS A 31 -8.24 -5.16 0.71
N THR A 32 -7.25 -5.72 1.41
CA THR A 32 -5.95 -6.06 0.83
C THR A 32 -6.07 -7.23 -0.14
N ASP A 33 -6.93 -8.20 0.16
CA ASP A 33 -7.26 -9.29 -0.76
C ASP A 33 -7.96 -8.76 -2.03
N ASP A 34 -8.97 -7.88 -1.86
CA ASP A 34 -9.63 -7.20 -2.99
C ASP A 34 -8.61 -6.44 -3.85
N LEU A 35 -7.68 -5.72 -3.22
CA LEU A 35 -6.61 -4.99 -3.90
C LEU A 35 -5.69 -5.94 -4.67
N ASN A 36 -5.30 -7.06 -4.08
CA ASN A 36 -4.44 -8.05 -4.72
C ASN A 36 -5.14 -8.71 -5.92
N ASP A 37 -6.42 -9.02 -5.80
CA ASP A 37 -7.22 -9.55 -6.91
C ASP A 37 -7.45 -8.52 -8.01
N LEU A 38 -7.67 -7.24 -7.69
CA LEU A 38 -7.71 -6.16 -8.68
C LEU A 38 -6.37 -6.02 -9.41
N SER A 39 -5.26 -6.12 -8.68
CA SER A 39 -3.93 -6.11 -9.27
C SER A 39 -3.70 -7.32 -10.20
N ARG A 40 -4.44 -8.42 -10.06
CA ARG A 40 -4.34 -9.56 -10.99
C ARG A 40 -4.78 -9.18 -12.40
N TRP A 41 -5.82 -8.36 -12.51
CA TRP A 41 -6.29 -7.88 -13.80
C TRP A 41 -5.31 -6.93 -14.46
N SER A 42 -4.40 -6.31 -13.69
CA SER A 42 -3.25 -5.59 -14.25
C SER A 42 -2.12 -6.51 -14.74
N ARG A 43 -2.04 -7.79 -14.32
CA ARG A 43 -1.05 -8.77 -14.84
C ARG A 43 -1.49 -9.50 -16.10
N GLY A 44 -2.78 -9.48 -16.45
CA GLY A 44 -3.24 -9.99 -17.74
C GLY A 44 -2.64 -9.15 -18.87
N GLY A 45 -2.29 -9.78 -20.00
CA GLY A 45 -1.70 -9.11 -21.17
C GLY A 45 -2.63 -8.06 -21.82
N LEU A 46 -2.66 -7.94 -23.15
CA LEU A 46 -3.42 -6.90 -23.89
C LEU A 46 -4.93 -6.77 -23.56
N MET A 47 -5.49 -7.67 -22.76
CA MET A 47 -6.86 -7.62 -22.28
C MET A 47 -6.87 -7.20 -20.80
N GLY A 48 -7.48 -6.05 -20.51
CA GLY A 48 -7.99 -5.78 -19.15
C GLY A 48 -9.10 -6.76 -18.79
N ARG A 49 -9.89 -6.47 -17.75
CA ARG A 49 -11.08 -7.30 -17.47
C ARG A 49 -11.97 -7.40 -18.73
N PRO A 50 -12.58 -8.56 -19.06
CA PRO A 50 -13.43 -8.69 -20.26
C PRO A 50 -14.51 -7.61 -20.28
N GLY A 51 -14.51 -6.75 -21.30
CA GLY A 51 -15.44 -5.61 -21.43
C GLY A 51 -15.08 -4.36 -20.62
N GLY A 52 -13.91 -4.31 -19.96
CA GLY A 52 -13.43 -3.16 -19.19
C GLY A 52 -12.20 -2.48 -19.82
N SER A 53 -11.95 -1.23 -19.45
CA SER A 53 -10.73 -0.49 -19.83
C SER A 53 -9.64 -0.66 -18.76
N ARG A 54 -8.39 -0.87 -19.19
CA ARG A 54 -7.20 -0.91 -18.31
C ARG A 54 -7.12 0.31 -17.39
N TYR A 55 -7.51 1.47 -17.91
CA TYR A 55 -7.51 2.72 -17.16
C TYR A 55 -8.52 2.70 -16.01
N ALA A 56 -9.71 2.14 -16.25
CA ALA A 56 -10.75 2.02 -15.22
C ALA A 56 -10.35 1.01 -14.14
N ASP A 57 -9.76 -0.13 -14.54
CA ASP A 57 -9.24 -1.14 -13.61
C ASP A 57 -8.10 -0.56 -12.75
N PHE A 58 -7.18 0.19 -13.36
CA PHE A 58 -6.12 0.90 -12.66
C PHE A 58 -6.68 1.92 -11.66
N THR A 59 -7.61 2.79 -12.09
CA THR A 59 -8.23 3.80 -11.21
C THR A 59 -8.90 3.13 -10.00
N ARG A 60 -9.65 2.06 -10.23
CA ARG A 60 -10.29 1.28 -9.17
C ARG A 60 -9.28 0.68 -8.20
N CYS A 61 -8.17 0.13 -8.70
CA CYS A 61 -7.08 -0.37 -7.86
C CYS A 61 -6.52 0.75 -6.95
N ARG A 62 -6.44 1.98 -7.46
CA ARG A 62 -5.98 3.14 -6.69
C ARG A 62 -6.98 3.61 -5.66
N ASP A 63 -8.27 3.57 -5.97
CA ASP A 63 -9.32 3.92 -5.01
C ASP A 63 -9.32 2.95 -3.82
N VAL A 64 -9.25 1.64 -4.09
CA VAL A 64 -9.16 0.62 -3.03
C VAL A 64 -7.87 0.76 -2.22
N ALA A 65 -6.74 1.09 -2.85
CA ALA A 65 -5.51 1.35 -2.12
C ALA A 65 -5.62 2.60 -1.23
N ALA A 66 -6.27 3.67 -1.69
CA ALA A 66 -6.53 4.86 -0.87
C ALA A 66 -7.41 4.55 0.34
N GLU A 67 -8.42 3.69 0.18
CA GLU A 67 -9.21 3.18 1.31
C GLU A 67 -8.33 2.41 2.29
N CYS A 68 -7.48 1.50 1.80
CA CYS A 68 -6.54 0.75 2.65
C CYS A 68 -5.62 1.69 3.45
N TRP A 69 -5.17 2.80 2.85
CA TRP A 69 -4.36 3.80 3.54
C TRP A 69 -5.12 4.50 4.66
N ALA A 70 -6.35 4.94 4.39
CA ALA A 70 -7.19 5.56 5.39
C ALA A 70 -7.42 4.63 6.59
N PHE A 71 -7.70 3.34 6.34
CA PHE A 71 -7.80 2.34 7.40
C PHE A 71 -6.48 2.14 8.15
N SER A 72 -5.36 2.12 7.44
CA SER A 72 -4.05 1.87 8.04
C SER A 72 -3.69 2.95 9.06
N ILE A 73 -3.95 4.22 8.77
CA ILE A 73 -3.73 5.34 9.69
C ILE A 73 -4.53 5.16 11.00
N VAL A 74 -5.80 4.76 10.89
CA VAL A 74 -6.67 4.56 12.05
C VAL A 74 -6.19 3.36 12.90
N ILE A 75 -5.80 2.27 12.24
CA ILE A 75 -5.32 1.06 12.91
C ILE A 75 -4.00 1.32 13.64
N GLU A 76 -3.03 1.93 12.96
CA GLU A 76 -1.73 2.29 13.53
C GLU A 76 -1.91 3.13 14.79
N ARG A 77 -2.73 4.19 14.70
CA ARG A 77 -3.01 5.06 15.84
C ARG A 77 -3.61 4.32 17.03
N ARG A 78 -4.50 3.33 16.78
CA ARG A 78 -5.09 2.52 17.85
C ARG A 78 -4.07 1.57 18.49
N ILE A 79 -3.21 0.94 17.69
CA ILE A 79 -2.15 0.06 18.19
C ILE A 79 -1.13 0.86 19.02
N ASP A 80 -0.79 2.08 18.60
CA ASP A 80 0.10 2.98 19.33
C ASP A 80 -0.44 3.36 20.71
N LEU A 81 -1.75 3.60 20.80
CA LEU A 81 -2.43 3.92 22.05
C LEU A 81 -2.76 2.68 22.90
N TYR A 82 -2.61 1.47 22.35
CA TYR A 82 -2.93 0.23 23.04
C TYR A 82 -1.72 -0.29 23.82
N HIS A 83 -1.83 -0.32 25.15
CA HIS A 83 -0.79 -0.84 26.05
C HIS A 83 -1.15 -2.19 26.69
N GLY A 84 -2.20 -2.86 26.21
CA GLY A 84 -2.65 -4.14 26.74
C GLY A 84 -1.87 -5.36 26.19
N PRO A 85 -2.19 -6.57 26.68
CA PRO A 85 -1.53 -7.79 26.25
C PRO A 85 -1.77 -8.10 24.76
N GLY A 86 -0.75 -8.63 24.09
CA GLY A 86 -0.84 -9.03 22.68
C GLY A 86 -0.67 -7.90 21.67
N ARG A 87 -0.29 -6.68 22.11
CA ARG A 87 0.05 -5.54 21.24
C ARG A 87 1.01 -5.93 20.12
N ASP A 88 2.10 -6.62 20.43
CA ASP A 88 3.12 -7.00 19.45
C ASP A 88 2.56 -7.91 18.35
N GLY A 89 1.60 -8.77 18.69
CA GLY A 89 0.89 -9.62 17.73
C GLY A 89 -0.06 -8.83 16.82
N LEU A 90 -0.70 -7.77 17.34
CA LEU A 90 -1.49 -6.83 16.53
C LEU A 90 -0.57 -6.04 15.60
N GLN A 91 0.56 -5.57 16.12
CA GLN A 91 1.54 -4.83 15.34
C GLN A 91 2.10 -5.68 14.20
N THR A 92 2.49 -6.92 14.49
CA THR A 92 3.02 -7.84 13.48
C THR A 92 1.99 -8.12 12.37
N GLN A 93 0.71 -8.28 12.71
CA GLN A 93 -0.36 -8.44 11.72
C GLN A 93 -0.54 -7.20 10.86
N PHE A 94 -0.53 -6.02 11.48
CA PHE A 94 -0.61 -4.75 10.78
C PHE A 94 0.56 -4.58 9.80
N ASP A 95 1.78 -4.88 10.24
CA ASP A 95 2.99 -4.72 9.43
C ASP A 95 2.98 -5.63 8.19
N ARG A 96 2.47 -6.85 8.33
CA ARG A 96 2.28 -7.76 7.19
C ARG A 96 1.28 -7.22 6.17
N LEU A 97 0.18 -6.63 6.64
CA LEU A 97 -0.83 -6.03 5.77
C LEU A 97 -0.28 -4.80 5.04
N THR A 98 0.41 -3.90 5.75
CA THR A 98 1.00 -2.71 5.13
C THR A 98 2.08 -3.04 4.12
N VAL A 99 2.96 -4.02 4.41
CA VAL A 99 3.91 -4.55 3.43
C VAL A 99 3.19 -5.10 2.19
N THR A 100 2.10 -5.84 2.38
CA THR A 100 1.31 -6.38 1.25
C THR A 100 0.73 -5.25 0.38
N ILE A 101 0.12 -4.24 1.00
CA ILE A 101 -0.47 -3.09 0.30
C ILE A 101 0.60 -2.36 -0.52
N TRP A 102 1.75 -2.04 0.08
CA TRP A 102 2.85 -1.37 -0.62
C TRP A 102 3.45 -2.20 -1.73
N SER A 103 3.57 -3.52 -1.53
CA SER A 103 4.07 -4.45 -2.55
C SER A 103 3.15 -4.48 -3.77
N VAL A 104 1.83 -4.51 -3.55
CA VAL A 104 0.82 -4.48 -4.62
C VAL A 104 0.82 -3.12 -5.33
N LEU A 105 0.95 -2.02 -4.60
CA LEU A 105 1.04 -0.68 -5.19
C LEU A 105 2.26 -0.54 -6.09
N MET A 106 3.44 -0.93 -5.59
CA MET A 106 4.66 -0.89 -6.39
C MET A 106 4.54 -1.77 -7.65
N GLU A 107 4.02 -2.98 -7.53
CA GLU A 107 3.76 -3.86 -8.69
C GLU A 107 2.82 -3.20 -9.70
N THR A 108 1.73 -2.60 -9.22
CA THR A 108 0.73 -1.97 -10.09
C THR A 108 1.29 -0.72 -10.78
N SER A 109 2.04 0.11 -10.07
CA SER A 109 2.71 1.29 -10.63
C SER A 109 3.73 0.90 -11.71
N LEU A 110 4.57 -0.12 -11.45
CA LEU A 110 5.53 -0.61 -12.45
C LEU A 110 4.83 -1.06 -13.73
N ARG A 111 3.76 -1.85 -13.61
CA ARG A 111 2.99 -2.31 -14.77
C ARG A 111 2.30 -1.20 -15.52
N PHE A 112 1.77 -0.22 -14.81
CA PHE A 112 1.17 0.95 -15.45
C PHE A 112 2.19 1.68 -16.31
N LEU A 113 3.40 1.91 -15.78
CA LEU A 113 4.48 2.57 -16.52
C LEU A 113 4.94 1.74 -17.73
N GLU A 114 5.04 0.42 -17.59
CA GLU A 114 5.34 -0.49 -18.71
C GLU A 114 4.26 -0.44 -19.80
N ALA A 115 2.98 -0.45 -19.41
CA ALA A 115 1.87 -0.33 -20.34
C ALA A 115 1.85 1.02 -21.06
N LEU A 116 2.15 2.11 -20.34
CA LEU A 116 2.21 3.45 -20.90
C LEU A 116 3.37 3.58 -21.91
N ALA A 117 4.51 2.97 -21.63
CA ALA A 117 5.67 2.97 -22.52
C ALA A 117 5.42 2.22 -23.84
N GLY A 118 4.51 1.24 -23.83
CA GLY A 118 4.11 0.49 -25.02
C GLY A 118 3.01 1.14 -25.85
N GLU A 119 2.42 2.24 -25.40
CA GLU A 119 1.28 2.88 -26.06
C GLU A 119 1.75 3.93 -27.09
N PRO A 120 1.43 3.79 -28.39
CA PRO A 120 1.83 4.74 -29.43
C PRO A 120 1.21 6.13 -29.28
N HIS A 121 0.03 6.23 -28.66
CA HIS A 121 -0.66 7.49 -28.40
C HIS A 121 -1.11 7.58 -26.95
N LEU A 122 -0.48 8.44 -26.17
CA LEU A 122 -0.82 8.59 -24.75
C LEU A 122 -2.23 9.19 -24.58
N PRO A 123 -3.08 8.58 -23.74
CA PRO A 123 -4.36 9.16 -23.37
C PRO A 123 -4.21 10.55 -22.73
N LEU A 124 -5.24 11.39 -22.86
CA LEU A 124 -5.32 12.65 -22.10
C LEU A 124 -5.20 12.36 -20.59
N GLY A 125 -4.39 13.15 -19.87
CA GLY A 125 -4.14 12.94 -18.45
C GLY A 125 -2.99 11.97 -18.11
N SER A 126 -2.33 11.38 -19.13
CA SER A 126 -1.25 10.41 -18.91
C SER A 126 -0.05 10.98 -18.16
N ARG A 127 0.23 12.29 -18.32
CA ARG A 127 1.35 12.96 -17.65
C ARG A 127 1.13 13.01 -16.15
N GLU A 128 -0.06 13.41 -15.72
CA GLU A 128 -0.44 13.55 -14.31
C GLU A 128 -0.36 12.20 -13.61
N ILE A 129 -0.86 11.15 -14.28
CA ILE A 129 -0.81 9.79 -13.75
C ILE A 129 0.62 9.27 -13.73
N PHE A 130 1.40 9.50 -14.78
CA PHE A 130 2.82 9.13 -14.80
C PHE A 130 3.55 9.71 -13.58
N VAL A 131 3.46 11.03 -13.37
CA VAL A 131 4.12 11.71 -12.23
C VAL A 131 3.65 11.14 -10.88
N ARG A 132 2.35 10.87 -10.74
CA ARG A 132 1.78 10.23 -9.54
C ARG A 132 2.35 8.82 -9.31
N GLU A 133 2.54 8.04 -10.36
CA GLU A 133 3.06 6.67 -10.25
C GLU A 133 4.56 6.65 -9.98
N ILE A 134 5.34 7.60 -10.50
CA ILE A 134 6.73 7.81 -10.11
C ILE A 134 6.84 8.10 -8.60
N LYS A 135 5.99 9.01 -8.10
CA LYS A 135 5.90 9.27 -6.66
C LYS A 135 5.53 8.01 -5.87
N THR A 136 4.59 7.21 -6.39
CA THR A 136 4.17 5.96 -5.74
C THR A 136 5.31 4.95 -5.68
N LEU A 137 6.12 4.80 -6.73
CA LEU A 137 7.31 3.96 -6.70
C LEU A 137 8.30 4.41 -5.62
N TYR A 138 8.59 5.71 -5.55
CA TYR A 138 9.48 6.26 -4.54
C TYR A 138 8.96 6.02 -3.11
N ASP A 139 7.69 6.38 -2.85
CA ASP A 139 7.09 6.25 -1.53
C ASP A 139 7.02 4.76 -1.11
N SER A 140 6.67 3.86 -2.03
CA SER A 140 6.62 2.41 -1.78
C SER A 140 8.00 1.84 -1.47
N ARG A 141 9.01 2.22 -2.26
CA ARG A 141 10.38 1.75 -2.05
C ARG A 141 10.91 2.20 -0.69
N LYS A 142 10.77 3.50 -0.39
CA LYS A 142 11.20 4.09 0.88
C LYS A 142 10.52 3.42 2.07
N PHE A 143 9.22 3.13 1.98
CA PHE A 143 8.52 2.43 3.05
C PHE A 143 9.05 1.00 3.25
N LEU A 144 9.20 0.24 2.15
CA LEU A 144 9.63 -1.15 2.20
C LEU A 144 11.12 -1.33 2.54
N GLU A 145 11.92 -0.26 2.47
CA GLU A 145 13.32 -0.20 2.93
C GLU A 145 13.44 -0.02 4.45
N ASP A 146 12.35 0.26 5.17
CA ASP A 146 12.39 0.39 6.63
C ASP A 146 12.87 -0.94 7.25
N PRO A 147 13.90 -0.92 8.14
CA PRO A 147 14.43 -2.12 8.79
C PRO A 147 13.38 -2.97 9.50
N ARG A 148 12.28 -2.36 9.93
CA ARG A 148 11.12 -3.05 10.50
C ARG A 148 10.54 -4.13 9.60
N PHE A 149 10.69 -4.00 8.28
CA PHE A 149 10.07 -4.88 7.29
C PHE A 149 11.03 -5.86 6.63
N THR A 150 12.33 -5.85 6.95
CA THR A 150 13.36 -6.68 6.28
C THR A 150 13.03 -8.19 6.28
N GLY A 151 12.29 -8.70 7.27
CA GLY A 151 11.84 -10.10 7.33
C GLY A 151 10.44 -10.37 6.75
N LEU A 152 9.73 -9.35 6.29
CA LEU A 152 8.36 -9.43 5.77
C LEU A 152 8.30 -9.23 4.25
N VAL A 153 9.31 -8.60 3.66
CA VAL A 153 9.42 -8.37 2.22
C VAL A 153 9.87 -9.66 1.53
N ASP A 154 9.12 -10.10 0.51
CA ASP A 154 9.47 -11.29 -0.25
C ASP A 154 10.47 -11.00 -1.38
N GLY A 155 11.09 -12.05 -1.93
CA GLY A 155 12.09 -11.91 -3.00
C GLY A 155 11.52 -11.30 -4.30
N ALA A 156 10.21 -11.43 -4.55
CA ALA A 156 9.57 -10.79 -5.69
C ALA A 156 9.49 -9.28 -5.51
N THR A 157 9.17 -8.83 -4.30
CA THR A 157 9.10 -7.42 -3.93
C THR A 157 10.48 -6.77 -3.93
N HIS A 158 11.52 -7.45 -3.46
CA HIS A 158 12.90 -6.96 -3.60
C HIS A 158 13.29 -6.70 -5.06
N ARG A 159 13.01 -7.64 -5.98
CA ARG A 159 13.27 -7.42 -7.42
C ARG A 159 12.53 -6.20 -7.99
N ARG A 160 11.32 -5.92 -7.48
CA ARG A 160 10.55 -4.73 -7.86
C ARG A 160 11.14 -3.46 -7.26
N GLN A 161 11.67 -3.49 -6.03
CA GLN A 161 12.42 -2.36 -5.46
C GLN A 161 13.63 -2.02 -6.32
N ASP A 162 14.39 -3.04 -6.77
CA ASP A 162 15.52 -2.84 -7.68
C ASP A 162 15.08 -2.24 -9.03
N GLN A 163 13.95 -2.71 -9.57
CA GLN A 163 13.38 -2.16 -10.80
C GLN A 163 12.93 -0.71 -10.61
N ALA A 164 12.24 -0.40 -9.52
CA ALA A 164 11.83 0.95 -9.17
C ALA A 164 13.04 1.87 -9.02
N ALA A 165 14.13 1.40 -8.40
CA ALA A 165 15.37 2.17 -8.27
C ALA A 165 15.95 2.57 -9.61
N ARG A 166 16.09 1.62 -10.55
CA ARG A 166 16.60 1.91 -11.90
C ARG A 166 15.72 2.92 -12.66
N ILE A 167 14.41 2.82 -12.52
CA ILE A 167 13.47 3.78 -13.16
C ILE A 167 13.63 5.17 -12.56
N LEU A 168 13.68 5.27 -11.22
CA LEU A 168 13.83 6.55 -10.52
C LEU A 168 15.18 7.21 -10.86
N GLU A 169 16.27 6.45 -10.91
CA GLU A 169 17.59 6.93 -11.34
C GLU A 169 17.55 7.46 -12.78
N ALA A 170 16.96 6.70 -13.71
CA ALA A 170 16.83 7.15 -15.10
C ALA A 170 16.00 8.44 -15.24
N ILE A 171 15.01 8.66 -14.37
CA ILE A 171 14.22 9.89 -14.35
C ILE A 171 15.04 11.06 -13.82
N VAL A 172 15.80 10.87 -12.74
CA VAL A 172 16.72 11.89 -12.21
C VAL A 172 17.71 12.31 -13.29
N GLU A 173 18.24 11.36 -14.04
CA GLU A 173 19.23 11.63 -15.11
C GLU A 173 18.62 12.33 -16.34
N ARG A 174 17.43 11.90 -16.78
CA ARG A 174 16.90 12.29 -18.10
C ARG A 174 15.79 13.32 -18.05
N ALA A 175 15.06 13.40 -16.95
CA ALA A 175 13.89 14.25 -16.80
C ALA A 175 13.73 14.76 -15.36
N PRO A 176 14.74 15.44 -14.78
CA PRO A 176 14.71 15.88 -13.38
C PRO A 176 13.55 16.83 -13.07
N ALA A 177 13.09 17.61 -14.06
CA ALA A 177 11.92 18.48 -13.93
C ALA A 177 10.61 17.72 -13.62
N LEU A 178 10.54 16.40 -13.82
CA LEU A 178 9.38 15.59 -13.40
C LEU A 178 9.33 15.34 -11.89
N LEU A 179 10.43 15.60 -11.17
CA LEU A 179 10.51 15.55 -9.71
C LEU A 179 10.16 16.88 -9.06
N GLU A 180 10.02 17.95 -9.85
CA GLU A 180 9.46 19.22 -9.40
C GLU A 180 7.93 19.05 -9.30
N PHE A 181 7.48 18.43 -8.20
CA PHE A 181 6.06 18.17 -7.90
C PHE A 181 5.29 19.46 -7.54
N SER A 182 5.43 20.54 -8.30
CA SER A 182 4.71 21.79 -8.09
C SER A 182 3.64 21.99 -9.17
N PRO A 183 2.39 22.34 -8.79
CA PRO A 183 1.47 22.89 -9.77
C PRO A 183 2.02 24.25 -10.24
N ALA A 184 2.01 24.47 -11.55
CA ALA A 184 2.17 25.81 -12.13
C ALA A 184 0.91 26.64 -11.86
#